data_AF-A0A329RFR9-F1
#
_entry.id   AF-A0A329RFR9-F1
#
_cell.length_a   1.000
_cell.length_b   1.000
_cell.length_c   1.000
_cell.angle_alpha   90.00
_cell.angle_beta   90.00
_cell.angle_gamma   90.00
#
_symmetry.space_group_name_H-M   'P 1'
#
loop_
_entity.id
_entity.type
_entity.pdbx_description
1 polymer ?
#
loop_
_entity_poly.entity_id
_entity_poly.type
_entity_poly.pdbx_seq_one_letter_code
_entity_poly.pdbx_strand_id
1 'polypeptide(L)'
;MGIPPFTCLGWHQTGECSPDGPREPDNDASCSTNIKAGASGYCLLKNEATGEEVQVMRVNCSSMRDEIRFNCRQAADFARVAPQIDALIAAKQQEVKQNEDVQLHPTNGVLMVMYPKLLASVYSTVRLLRTYNCSLPVELCHW
;
A
#
# COMPACT_ATOMS: atom_id res chain seq x y z
N MET A 1 -14.48 -16.98 0.81
CA MET A 1 -13.09 -17.30 1.21
C MET A 1 -12.77 -16.43 2.41
N GLY A 2 -12.49 -17.02 3.56
CA GLY A 2 -12.16 -16.27 4.78
C GLY A 2 -10.73 -15.73 4.71
N ILE A 3 -10.45 -14.66 5.45
CA ILE A 3 -9.10 -14.10 5.60
C ILE A 3 -8.21 -15.19 6.22
N PRO A 4 -7.08 -15.56 5.60
CA PRO A 4 -6.22 -16.61 6.13
C PRO A 4 -5.62 -16.19 7.48
N PRO A 5 -5.61 -17.08 8.49
CA PRO A 5 -4.86 -16.83 9.70
C PRO A 5 -3.36 -16.89 9.38
N PHE A 6 -2.62 -15.93 9.91
CA PHE A 6 -1.16 -15.92 9.85
C PHE A 6 -0.61 -16.16 11.26
N THR A 7 0.23 -17.18 11.39
CA THR A 7 0.94 -17.50 12.62
C THR A 7 2.37 -16.98 12.52
N CYS A 8 2.79 -16.21 13.53
CA CYS A 8 4.14 -15.67 13.55
C CYS A 8 5.16 -16.75 13.91
N LEU A 9 6.19 -16.91 13.06
CA LEU A 9 7.29 -17.84 13.30
C LEU A 9 8.42 -17.16 14.08
N GLY A 10 8.76 -15.93 13.74
CA GLY A 10 9.79 -15.19 14.45
C GLY A 10 10.39 -14.03 13.66
N TRP A 11 11.34 -13.37 14.29
CA TRP A 11 12.24 -12.41 13.68
C TRP A 11 13.46 -13.12 13.11
N HIS A 12 13.80 -12.80 11.87
CA HIS A 12 14.95 -13.30 11.17
C HIS A 12 15.93 -12.15 10.93
N GLN A 13 17.04 -12.15 11.65
CA GLN A 13 18.09 -11.14 11.49
C GLN A 13 18.91 -11.38 10.22
N THR A 14 19.23 -10.31 9.52
CA THR A 14 20.14 -10.32 8.38
C THR A 14 21.26 -9.32 8.58
N GLY A 15 22.42 -9.62 8.01
CA GLY A 15 23.60 -8.75 8.03
C GLY A 15 23.60 -7.71 6.90
N GLU A 16 24.74 -7.03 6.72
CA GLU A 16 24.97 -6.05 5.65
C GLU A 16 23.95 -4.91 5.59
N CYS A 17 23.30 -4.63 6.72
CA CYS A 17 22.28 -3.59 6.82
C CYS A 17 21.17 -3.72 5.76
N SER A 18 20.87 -4.95 5.33
CA SER A 18 19.89 -5.21 4.28
C SER A 18 18.98 -6.35 4.69
N PRO A 19 17.65 -6.26 4.52
CA PRO A 19 16.74 -7.38 4.75
C PRO A 19 16.97 -8.56 3.79
N ASP A 20 17.71 -8.35 2.70
CA ASP A 20 18.15 -9.37 1.73
C ASP A 20 19.59 -9.86 2.02
N GLY A 21 20.19 -9.38 3.11
CA GLY A 21 21.56 -9.70 3.50
C GLY A 21 21.74 -11.16 3.96
N PRO A 22 22.99 -11.56 4.26
CA PRO A 22 23.28 -12.89 4.79
C PRO A 22 22.52 -13.11 6.09
N ARG A 23 22.05 -14.34 6.32
CA ARG A 23 21.32 -14.69 7.54
C ARG A 23 22.24 -14.71 8.75
N GLU A 24 21.78 -14.16 9.86
CA GLU A 24 22.45 -14.15 11.16
C GLU A 24 21.59 -14.84 12.23
N PRO A 25 21.54 -16.19 12.25
CA PRO A 25 20.62 -16.95 13.10
C PRO A 25 20.81 -16.70 14.60
N ASP A 26 22.03 -16.35 15.01
CA ASP A 26 22.38 -16.09 16.41
C ASP A 26 21.62 -14.90 17.02
N ASN A 27 21.12 -14.01 16.16
CA ASN A 27 20.37 -12.80 16.54
C ASN A 27 18.87 -12.91 16.21
N ASP A 28 18.39 -14.09 15.82
CA ASP A 28 16.96 -14.32 15.62
C ASP A 28 16.22 -14.17 16.94
N ALA A 29 14.97 -13.70 16.86
CA ALA A 29 14.19 -13.40 18.04
C ALA A 29 12.77 -13.95 17.94
N SER A 30 12.15 -14.20 19.10
CA SER A 30 10.76 -14.62 19.15
C SER A 30 9.83 -13.49 18.71
N CYS A 31 8.61 -13.85 18.29
CA CYS A 31 7.61 -12.87 17.87
C CYS A 31 7.27 -11.80 18.92
N SER A 32 7.42 -12.12 20.21
CA SER A 32 7.11 -11.20 21.32
C SER A 32 8.32 -10.37 21.76
N THR A 33 9.52 -10.68 21.24
CA THR A 33 10.73 -9.95 21.59
C THR A 33 10.72 -8.57 20.93
N ASN A 34 11.02 -7.53 21.70
CA ASN A 34 11.17 -6.18 21.17
C ASN A 34 12.53 -6.05 20.47
N ILE A 35 12.47 -5.73 19.18
CA ILE A 35 13.63 -5.49 18.33
C ILE A 35 13.98 -4.02 18.42
N LYS A 36 15.27 -3.74 18.60
CA LYS A 36 15.79 -2.36 18.65
C LYS A 36 15.97 -1.82 17.24
N ALA A 37 15.81 -0.51 17.09
CA ALA A 37 16.26 0.20 15.92
C ALA A 37 17.77 -0.03 15.68
N GLY A 38 18.19 0.02 14.41
CA GLY A 38 19.53 -0.37 13.98
C GLY A 38 19.66 -1.84 13.55
N ALA A 39 18.64 -2.68 13.76
CA ALA A 39 18.62 -4.05 13.25
C ALA A 39 18.18 -4.12 11.78
N SER A 40 18.77 -5.04 11.00
CA SER A 40 18.32 -5.42 9.67
C SER A 40 17.74 -6.83 9.67
N GLY A 41 16.63 -7.02 8.95
CA GLY A 41 15.97 -8.32 8.90
C GLY A 41 14.50 -8.22 8.51
N TYR A 42 13.77 -9.29 8.79
CA TYR A 42 12.35 -9.39 8.50
C TYR A 42 11.63 -10.31 9.50
N CYS A 43 10.32 -10.12 9.62
CA CYS A 43 9.46 -11.02 10.36
C CYS A 43 8.95 -12.12 9.42
N LEU A 44 9.09 -13.37 9.83
CA LEU A 44 8.57 -14.52 9.08
C LEU A 44 7.22 -14.94 9.67
N LEU A 45 6.21 -15.04 8.81
CA LEU A 45 4.89 -15.52 9.15
C LEU A 45 4.56 -16.76 8.34
N LYS A 46 3.78 -17.66 8.90
CA LYS A 46 3.22 -18.82 8.21
C LYS A 46 1.74 -18.61 7.96
N ASN A 47 1.34 -18.71 6.70
CA ASN A 47 -0.06 -18.76 6.32
C ASN A 47 -0.61 -20.14 6.71
N GLU A 48 -1.61 -20.19 7.58
CA GLU A 48 -2.20 -21.46 8.03
C GLU A 48 -3.09 -22.11 6.97
N ALA A 49 -3.62 -21.33 6.02
CA ALA A 49 -4.47 -21.83 4.95
C ALA A 49 -3.67 -22.50 3.82
N THR A 50 -2.50 -21.96 3.47
CA THR A 50 -1.66 -22.48 2.37
C THR A 50 -0.42 -23.23 2.86
N GLY A 51 -0.02 -23.04 4.11
CA GLY A 51 1.24 -23.52 4.66
C GLY A 51 2.47 -22.72 4.20
N GLU A 52 2.28 -21.65 3.43
CA GLU A 52 3.35 -20.83 2.87
C GLU A 52 3.95 -19.88 3.91
N GLU A 53 5.27 -19.67 3.83
CA GLU A 53 5.98 -18.71 4.67
C GLU A 53 6.15 -17.38 3.94
N VAL A 54 5.69 -16.29 4.55
CA VAL A 54 5.74 -14.94 3.99
C VAL A 54 6.63 -14.05 4.85
N GLN A 55 7.49 -13.28 4.17
CA GLN A 55 8.36 -12.30 4.80
C GLN A 55 7.66 -10.94 4.85
N VAL A 56 7.53 -10.37 6.04
CA VAL A 56 6.90 -9.07 6.26
C VAL A 56 7.75 -8.20 7.18
N MET A 57 7.41 -6.92 7.31
CA MET A 57 8.16 -5.96 8.12
C MET A 57 9.68 -6.01 7.85
N ARG A 58 10.04 -5.94 6.56
CA ARG A 58 11.45 -5.92 6.13
C ARG A 58 12.05 -4.58 6.54
N VAL A 59 13.14 -4.60 7.31
CA VAL A 59 13.82 -3.39 7.79
C VAL A 59 15.32 -3.48 7.56
N ASN A 60 15.93 -2.32 7.37
CA ASN A 60 17.38 -2.10 7.42
C ASN A 60 17.74 -1.26 8.66
N CYS A 61 19.04 -1.10 8.95
CA CYS A 61 19.50 -0.39 10.15
C CYS A 61 19.03 1.07 10.23
N SER A 62 18.70 1.70 9.10
CA SER A 62 18.24 3.09 9.01
C SER A 62 16.73 3.23 8.80
N SER A 63 15.99 2.13 8.72
CA SER A 63 14.54 2.14 8.48
C SER A 63 13.75 2.64 9.69
N MET A 64 14.34 2.58 10.88
CA MET A 64 13.69 2.94 12.13
C MET A 64 14.51 3.94 12.92
N ARG A 65 13.82 4.88 13.58
CA ARG A 65 14.44 5.81 14.53
C ARG A 65 14.86 5.05 15.79
N ASP A 66 15.97 5.45 16.40
CA ASP A 66 16.60 4.79 17.55
C ASP A 66 15.67 4.49 18.74
N GLU A 67 14.64 5.33 18.93
CA GLU A 67 13.69 5.20 20.04
C GLU A 67 12.60 4.14 19.81
N ILE A 68 12.40 3.73 18.55
CA ILE A 68 11.33 2.81 18.18
C ILE A 68 11.73 1.38 18.53
N ARG A 69 10.78 0.68 19.16
CA ARG A 69 10.83 -0.75 19.40
C ARG A 69 9.60 -1.37 18.78
N PHE A 70 9.78 -2.47 18.07
CA PHE A 70 8.70 -3.21 17.43
C PHE A 70 8.84 -4.70 17.71
N ASN A 71 7.77 -5.45 17.47
CA ASN A 71 7.77 -6.91 17.57
C ASN A 71 6.99 -7.53 16.41
N CYS A 72 7.27 -8.78 16.10
CA CYS A 72 6.65 -9.45 14.96
C CYS A 72 5.19 -9.88 15.19
N ARG A 73 4.63 -9.76 16.41
CA ARG A 73 3.19 -10.03 16.63
C ARG A 73 2.32 -9.07 15.83
N GLN A 74 2.74 -7.81 15.73
CA GLN A 74 2.04 -6.79 14.94
C GLN A 74 2.16 -7.06 13.43
N ALA A 75 3.12 -7.86 12.99
CA ALA A 75 3.37 -8.13 11.58
C ALA A 75 2.20 -8.88 10.90
N ALA A 76 1.46 -9.69 11.66
CA ALA A 76 0.30 -10.43 11.14
C ALA A 76 -0.84 -9.50 10.67
N ASP A 77 -1.00 -8.32 11.29
CA ASP A 77 -1.98 -7.32 10.84
C ASP A 77 -1.64 -6.81 9.43
N PHE A 78 -0.36 -6.59 9.13
CA PHE A 78 0.08 -6.14 7.82
C PHE A 78 -0.08 -7.21 6.74
N ALA A 79 0.22 -8.47 7.06
CA ALA A 79 0.05 -9.60 6.13
C ALA A 79 -1.42 -9.84 5.74
N ARG A 80 -2.36 -9.49 6.62
CA ARG A 80 -3.79 -9.63 6.35
C ARG A 80 -4.34 -8.63 5.34
N VAL A 81 -3.68 -7.50 5.11
CA VAL A 81 -4.20 -6.44 4.23
C VAL A 81 -4.29 -6.90 2.78
N ALA A 82 -3.25 -7.58 2.26
CA ALA A 82 -3.24 -8.04 0.88
C ALA A 82 -4.41 -8.99 0.53
N PRO A 83 -4.64 -10.11 1.27
CA PRO A 83 -5.76 -10.99 0.98
C PRO A 83 -7.13 -10.32 1.24
N GLN A 84 -7.21 -9.34 2.15
CA GLN A 84 -8.42 -8.54 2.33
C GLN A 84 -8.75 -7.68 1.11
N ILE A 85 -7.74 -7.02 0.54
CA ILE A 85 -7.89 -6.23 -0.68
C ILE A 85 -8.30 -7.14 -1.83
N ASP A 86 -7.65 -8.29 -2.00
CA ASP A 86 -7.99 -9.25 -3.06
C ASP A 86 -9.43 -9.76 -2.94
N ALA A 87 -9.88 -10.07 -1.71
CA ALA A 87 -11.26 -10.46 -1.46
C ALA A 87 -12.26 -9.33 -1.79
N LEU A 88 -11.91 -8.08 -1.45
CA LEU A 88 -12.73 -6.91 -1.79
C LEU A 88 -12.79 -6.69 -3.31
N ILE A 89 -11.67 -6.79 -4.01
CA ILE A 89 -11.60 -6.68 -5.47
C ILE A 89 -12.46 -7.76 -6.12
N ALA A 90 -12.33 -9.02 -5.70
CA ALA A 90 -13.11 -10.13 -6.23
C ALA A 90 -14.63 -9.94 -5.99
N ALA A 91 -15.02 -9.45 -4.81
CA ALA A 91 -16.42 -9.13 -4.50
C ALA A 91 -16.94 -7.98 -5.38
N LYS A 92 -16.17 -6.90 -5.53
CA LYS A 92 -16.55 -5.76 -6.38
C LYS A 92 -16.60 -6.10 -7.87
N GLN A 93 -15.73 -6.97 -8.35
CA GLN A 93 -15.80 -7.46 -9.74
C GLN A 93 -17.13 -8.17 -10.03
N GLN A 94 -17.73 -8.82 -9.03
CA GLN A 94 -19.05 -9.45 -9.18
C GLN A 94 -20.17 -8.39 -9.19
N GLU A 95 -20.07 -7.34 -8.37
CA GLU A 95 -21.01 -6.20 -8.39
C GLU A 95 -20.96 -5.44 -9.72
N VAL A 96 -19.77 -5.23 -10.30
CA VAL A 96 -19.60 -4.56 -11.60
C VAL A 96 -20.22 -5.36 -12.74
N LYS A 97 -20.20 -6.69 -12.69
CA LYS A 97 -20.88 -7.55 -13.69
C LYS A 97 -22.41 -7.52 -13.60
N GLN A 98 -22.99 -7.10 -12.48
CA GLN A 98 -24.44 -6.89 -12.35
C GLN A 98 -24.89 -5.46 -12.71
N ASN A 99 -23.96 -4.52 -12.85
CA ASN A 99 -24.20 -3.13 -13.23
C ASN A 99 -23.74 -2.83 -14.68
N GLU A 100 -23.94 -3.75 -15.61
CA GLU A 100 -23.81 -3.50 -17.06
C GLU A 100 -25.03 -2.73 -17.63
N ASP A 101 -25.41 -1.61 -17.00
CA ASP A 101 -26.10 -0.52 -17.71
C ASP A 101 -25.78 0.85 -17.09
N VAL A 102 -24.50 1.16 -16.97
CA VAL A 102 -24.06 2.55 -17.15
C VAL A 102 -22.79 2.52 -17.99
N GLN A 103 -22.96 2.61 -19.30
CA GLN A 103 -21.86 2.96 -20.22
C GLN A 103 -21.39 4.40 -19.92
N LEU A 104 -20.64 4.60 -18.85
CA LEU A 104 -19.74 5.74 -18.76
C LEU A 104 -18.59 5.45 -19.72
N HIS A 105 -18.75 5.88 -20.97
CA HIS A 105 -17.62 6.02 -21.87
C HIS A 105 -16.61 6.95 -21.17
N PRO A 106 -15.41 6.47 -20.79
CA PRO A 106 -14.43 7.31 -20.15
C PRO A 106 -13.90 8.29 -21.20
N THR A 107 -14.48 9.50 -21.23
CA THR A 107 -13.90 10.61 -21.99
C THR A 107 -12.64 11.04 -21.25
N ASN A 108 -11.48 10.89 -21.88
CA ASN A 108 -10.22 11.40 -21.34
C ASN A 108 -10.40 12.89 -20.98
N GLY A 109 -10.27 13.23 -19.70
CA GLY A 109 -10.44 14.59 -19.19
C GLY A 109 -9.28 14.97 -18.27
N VAL A 110 -9.07 16.28 -18.08
CA VAL A 110 -8.01 16.81 -17.23
C VAL A 110 -8.62 17.45 -15.99
N LEU A 111 -8.23 16.98 -14.80
CA LEU A 111 -8.54 17.64 -13.55
C LEU A 111 -7.41 18.61 -13.19
N MET A 112 -7.72 19.88 -13.07
CA MET A 112 -6.77 20.88 -12.59
C MET A 112 -7.15 21.29 -11.15
N VAL A 113 -6.21 21.14 -10.21
CA VAL A 113 -6.37 21.56 -8.81
C VAL A 113 -5.58 22.85 -8.60
N MET A 114 -6.24 23.94 -8.20
CA MET A 114 -5.60 25.24 -8.05
C MET A 114 -6.16 26.07 -6.90
N TYR A 115 -5.40 27.09 -6.50
CA TYR A 115 -5.84 28.07 -5.51
C TYR A 115 -7.01 28.93 -6.03
N PRO A 116 -7.96 29.36 -5.16
CA PRO A 116 -9.11 30.17 -5.57
C PRO A 116 -8.73 31.45 -6.33
N LYS A 117 -7.58 32.05 -5.99
CA LYS A 117 -7.07 33.27 -6.64
C LYS A 117 -6.69 33.07 -8.11
N LEU A 118 -6.42 31.82 -8.54
CA LEU A 118 -6.04 31.49 -9.91
C LEU A 118 -7.22 30.99 -10.75
N LEU A 119 -8.35 30.65 -10.11
CA LEU A 119 -9.51 30.05 -10.77
C LEU A 119 -10.03 30.92 -11.93
N ALA A 120 -10.15 32.23 -11.71
CA ALA A 120 -10.64 33.17 -12.73
C ALA A 120 -9.72 33.27 -13.96
N SER A 121 -8.40 33.23 -13.73
CA SER A 121 -7.41 33.27 -14.81
C SER A 121 -7.45 31.98 -15.64
N VAL A 122 -7.40 30.82 -14.96
CA VAL A 122 -7.45 29.50 -15.60
C VAL A 122 -8.76 29.29 -16.35
N TYR A 123 -9.90 29.65 -15.75
CA TYR A 123 -11.21 29.57 -16.40
C TYR A 123 -11.27 30.39 -17.68
N SER A 124 -10.64 31.58 -17.70
CA SER A 124 -10.59 32.43 -18.88
C SER A 124 -9.81 31.77 -20.02
N THR A 125 -8.69 31.12 -19.71
CA THR A 125 -7.90 30.34 -20.70
C THR A 125 -8.69 29.15 -21.23
N VAL A 126 -9.33 28.37 -20.35
CA VAL A 126 -10.17 27.23 -20.77
C VAL A 126 -11.33 27.69 -21.64
N ARG A 127 -11.99 28.80 -21.28
CA ARG A 127 -13.06 29.40 -22.08
C ARG A 127 -12.57 29.83 -23.45
N LEU A 128 -11.39 30.43 -23.54
CA LEU A 128 -10.76 30.78 -24.82
C LEU A 128 -10.50 29.53 -25.66
N LEU A 129 -9.94 28.47 -25.08
CA LEU A 129 -9.71 27.20 -25.80
C LEU A 129 -11.02 26.59 -26.34
N ARG A 130 -12.14 26.73 -25.62
CA ARG A 130 -13.45 26.28 -26.12
C ARG A 130 -13.94 27.09 -27.33
N THR A 131 -13.53 28.36 -27.47
CA THR A 131 -13.84 29.15 -28.70
C THR A 131 -13.11 28.62 -29.93
N TYR A 132 -11.99 27.91 -29.75
CA TYR A 132 -11.25 27.21 -30.82
C TYR A 132 -11.74 25.77 -31.03
N ASN A 133 -12.96 25.44 -30.56
CA ASN A 133 -13.60 24.14 -30.74
C ASN A 133 -12.85 22.95 -30.08
N CYS A 134 -12.04 23.21 -29.03
CA CYS A 134 -11.44 22.15 -28.22
C CYS A 134 -12.50 21.48 -27.34
N SER A 135 -12.70 20.17 -27.52
CA SER A 135 -13.74 19.40 -26.82
C SER A 135 -13.24 18.64 -25.58
N LEU A 136 -11.97 18.82 -25.18
CA LEU A 136 -11.40 18.11 -24.03
C LEU A 136 -12.13 18.53 -22.73
N PRO A 137 -12.73 17.59 -21.98
CA PRO A 137 -13.33 17.90 -20.68
C PRO A 137 -12.25 18.34 -19.67
N VAL A 138 -12.46 19.49 -19.03
CA VAL A 138 -11.56 20.03 -18.00
C VAL A 138 -12.39 20.42 -16.79
N GLU A 139 -12.07 19.82 -15.65
CA GLU A 139 -12.67 20.12 -14.36
C GLU A 139 -11.70 20.97 -13.52
N LEU A 140 -12.21 22.05 -12.93
CA LEU A 140 -11.43 22.97 -12.09
C LEU A 140 -11.85 22.76 -10.64
N CYS A 141 -10.94 22.28 -9.79
CA CYS A 141 -11.19 22.13 -8.37
C CYS A 141 -10.33 23.09 -7.55
N HIS A 142 -10.95 23.67 -6.52
CA HIS A 142 -10.25 24.41 -5.48
C HIS A 142 -10.55 23.76 -4.12
N TRP A 143 -9.56 23.83 -3.22
CA TRP A 143 -9.74 23.51 -1.80
C TRP A 143 -10.20 24.75 -1.03
#